data_AF-A0AAU0TPD5-F1
#
_entry.id   AF-A0AAU0TPD5-F1
#
_cell.length_a   1.000
_cell.length_b   1.000
_cell.length_c   1.000
_cell.angle_alpha   90.00
_cell.angle_beta   90.00
_cell.angle_gamma   90.00
#
_symmetry.space_group_name_H-M   'P 1'
#
loop_
_entity.id
_entity.type
_entity.pdbx_description
1 polymer ?
#
loop_
_entity_poly.entity_id
_entity_poly.type
_entity_poly.pdbx_seq_one_letter_code
_entity_poly.pdbx_strand_id
1 'polypeptide(L)'
;MTGNKRLASERDATIVIYNLFGIASWGNFHRLGMHNLGELKTLLDRRPTWQPADTARHAEILATLKRVAKNYALELPRHWL
;
A
#
# COMPACT_ATOMS: atom_id res chain seq x y z
N MET A 1 15.64 27.67 39.11
CA MET A 1 15.71 27.94 37.66
C MET A 1 15.77 26.58 36.96
N THR A 2 14.65 25.90 36.67
CA THR A 2 13.81 26.00 35.45
C THR A 2 14.66 25.75 34.18
N GLY A 3 14.47 24.76 33.30
CA GLY A 3 13.48 23.71 33.08
C GLY A 3 13.85 22.95 31.79
N ASN A 4 13.34 21.73 31.62
CA ASN A 4 13.50 20.82 30.47
C ASN A 4 13.66 21.48 29.08
N LYS A 5 14.60 21.00 28.26
CA LYS A 5 14.54 21.18 26.81
C LYS A 5 14.83 19.87 26.07
N ARG A 6 13.74 19.26 25.61
CA ARG A 6 13.69 18.15 24.65
C ARG A 6 14.41 18.57 23.37
N LEU A 7 15.33 17.75 22.88
CA LEU A 7 15.79 17.81 21.49
C LEU A 7 15.93 16.39 20.93
N ALA A 8 14.88 15.60 21.11
CA ALA A 8 14.65 14.39 20.34
C ALA A 8 13.29 14.58 19.65
N SER A 9 13.22 14.22 18.37
CA SER A 9 11.98 14.10 17.57
C SER A 9 11.47 15.34 16.83
N GLU A 10 12.22 15.88 15.87
CA GLU A 10 11.62 16.70 14.77
C GLU A 10 12.21 16.44 13.37
N ARG A 11 13.29 15.65 13.21
CA ARG A 11 13.91 15.41 11.88
C ARG A 11 13.51 14.12 11.17
N ASP A 12 12.69 13.26 11.77
CA ASP A 12 12.22 12.04 11.10
C ASP A 12 10.92 12.23 10.32
N ALA A 13 10.11 13.24 10.67
CA ALA A 13 8.78 13.43 10.07
C ALA A 13 8.83 13.99 8.64
N THR A 14 9.88 14.74 8.28
CA THR A 14 9.99 15.41 6.97
C THR A 14 10.55 14.51 5.86
N ILE A 15 11.29 13.44 6.21
CA ILE A 15 11.81 12.48 5.22
C ILE A 15 10.68 11.56 4.69
N VAL A 16 9.70 11.23 5.54
CA VAL A 16 8.60 10.33 5.15
C VAL A 16 7.71 10.95 4.08
N ILE A 17 7.53 12.28 4.10
CA ILE A 17 6.59 12.97 3.21
C ILE A 17 7.14 13.02 1.77
N TYR A 18 8.42 13.33 1.56
CA TYR A 18 8.98 13.43 0.20
C TYR A 18 9.07 12.08 -0.54
N ASN A 19 9.24 10.97 0.18
CA ASN A 19 9.29 9.63 -0.42
C ASN A 19 7.92 9.08 -0.85
N LEU A 20 6.82 9.63 -0.34
CA LEU A 20 5.47 9.22 -0.73
C LEU A 20 5.04 9.78 -2.09
N PHE A 21 5.63 10.91 -2.52
CA PHE A 21 5.25 11.61 -3.76
C PHE A 21 6.24 11.44 -4.93
N GLY A 22 7.46 10.96 -4.68
CA GLY A 22 8.51 10.92 -5.71
C GLY A 22 8.55 9.68 -6.59
N ILE A 23 8.09 8.52 -6.11
CA ILE A 23 8.19 7.24 -6.83
C ILE A 23 6.91 6.43 -6.66
N ALA A 24 6.26 6.11 -7.78
CA ALA A 24 5.14 5.18 -7.79
C ALA A 24 5.60 3.82 -7.27
N SER A 25 4.97 3.32 -6.21
CA SER A 25 5.25 1.99 -5.67
C SER A 25 4.00 1.45 -4.99
N TRP A 26 3.86 0.13 -4.96
CA TRP A 26 2.74 -0.52 -4.26
C TRP A 26 2.68 -0.16 -2.77
N GLY A 27 3.84 -0.02 -2.11
CA GLY A 27 3.90 0.42 -0.72
C GLY A 27 3.39 1.85 -0.52
N ASN A 28 3.67 2.76 -1.47
CA ASN A 28 3.16 4.13 -1.43
C ASN A 28 1.67 4.17 -1.72
N PHE A 29 1.19 3.46 -2.75
CA PHE A 29 -0.24 3.36 -3.02
C PHE A 29 -1.02 2.77 -1.83
N HIS A 30 -0.46 1.78 -1.13
CA HIS A 30 -1.09 1.23 0.07
C HIS A 30 -1.16 2.25 1.22
N ARG A 31 -0.07 2.99 1.48
CA ARG A 31 -0.04 4.06 2.51
C ARG A 31 -0.97 5.22 2.18
N LEU A 32 -1.18 5.49 0.88
CA LEU A 32 -2.11 6.50 0.38
C LEU A 32 -3.56 6.00 0.30
N GLY A 33 -3.83 4.74 0.66
CA GLY A 33 -5.19 4.15 0.59
C GLY A 33 -5.72 3.98 -0.83
N MET A 34 -4.85 3.89 -1.84
CA MET A 34 -5.22 3.83 -3.25
C MET A 34 -5.43 2.39 -3.75
N HIS A 35 -6.22 2.27 -4.82
CA HIS A 35 -6.34 1.08 -5.66
C HIS A 35 -6.76 -0.21 -4.91
N ASN A 36 -7.49 -0.08 -3.81
CA ASN A 36 -8.00 -1.19 -3.00
C ASN A 36 -6.93 -2.14 -2.46
N LEU A 37 -5.69 -1.66 -2.27
CA LEU A 37 -4.58 -2.49 -1.77
C LEU A 37 -4.80 -2.95 -0.33
N GLY A 38 -5.48 -2.16 0.51
CA GLY A 38 -5.85 -2.57 1.87
C GLY A 38 -6.91 -3.68 1.88
N GLU A 39 -7.85 -3.63 0.94
CA GLU A 39 -8.84 -4.70 0.74
C GLU A 39 -8.15 -5.96 0.21
N LEU A 40 -7.26 -5.83 -0.77
CA LEU A 40 -6.45 -6.95 -1.29
C LEU A 40 -5.69 -7.64 -0.16
N LYS A 41 -5.05 -6.88 0.73
CA LYS A 41 -4.33 -7.44 1.87
C LYS A 41 -5.26 -8.28 2.75
N THR A 42 -6.38 -7.70 3.18
CA THR A 42 -7.39 -8.41 4.00
C THR A 42 -7.90 -9.67 3.33
N LEU A 43 -8.10 -9.60 2.02
CA LEU A 43 -8.60 -10.71 1.22
C LEU A 43 -7.54 -11.82 1.11
N LEU A 44 -6.27 -11.48 0.84
CA LEU A 44 -5.15 -12.44 0.82
C LEU A 44 -4.90 -13.08 2.20
N ASP A 45 -5.05 -12.31 3.29
CA ASP A 45 -4.89 -12.82 4.67
C ASP A 45 -5.89 -13.95 4.98
N ARG A 46 -7.05 -13.97 4.31
CA ARG A 46 -8.08 -15.02 4.42
C ARG A 46 -8.18 -15.94 3.20
N ARG A 47 -7.12 -16.01 2.37
CA ARG A 47 -7.06 -16.90 1.17
C ARG A 47 -7.47 -18.36 1.42
N PRO A 48 -7.12 -18.99 2.56
CA PRO A 48 -7.54 -20.36 2.84
C PRO A 48 -9.06 -20.55 2.97
N THR A 49 -9.82 -19.48 3.24
CA THR A 49 -11.26 -19.52 3.48
C THR A 49 -12.05 -18.75 2.44
N TRP A 50 -11.50 -18.56 1.24
CA TRP A 50 -12.19 -17.82 0.17
C TRP A 50 -13.49 -18.47 -0.24
N GLN A 51 -14.51 -17.64 -0.31
CA GLN A 51 -15.76 -17.95 -0.97
C GLN A 51 -15.69 -17.53 -2.44
N PRO A 52 -16.62 -18.00 -3.31
CA PRO A 52 -16.66 -17.58 -4.71
C PRO A 52 -16.70 -16.06 -4.90
N ALA A 53 -17.35 -15.34 -3.97
CA ALA A 53 -17.38 -13.88 -3.95
C ALA A 53 -16.00 -13.26 -3.68
N ASP A 54 -15.18 -13.86 -2.81
CA ASP A 54 -13.82 -13.40 -2.55
C ASP A 54 -12.93 -13.56 -3.79
N THR A 55 -13.03 -14.70 -4.47
CA THR A 55 -12.30 -14.94 -5.72
C THR A 55 -12.72 -13.96 -6.82
N ALA A 56 -14.02 -13.68 -6.96
CA ALA A 56 -14.52 -12.68 -7.90
C ALA A 56 -13.97 -11.28 -7.55
N ARG A 57 -14.01 -10.92 -6.27
CA ARG A 57 -13.50 -9.62 -5.80
C ARG A 57 -11.99 -9.48 -5.99
N HIS A 58 -11.24 -10.54 -5.72
CA HIS A 58 -9.80 -10.63 -5.99
C HIS A 58 -9.49 -10.35 -7.46
N ALA A 59 -10.24 -10.97 -8.38
CA ALA A 59 -10.07 -10.78 -9.81
C ALA A 59 -10.33 -9.33 -10.26
N GLU A 60 -11.36 -8.68 -9.71
CA GLU A 60 -11.65 -7.26 -9.96
C GLU A 60 -10.52 -6.34 -9.50
N ILE A 61 -10.01 -6.56 -8.29
CA ILE A 61 -8.91 -5.78 -7.74
C ILE A 61 -7.66 -6.00 -8.58
N LEU A 62 -7.33 -7.26 -8.93
CA LEU A 62 -6.19 -7.57 -9.80
C LEU A 62 -6.31 -6.96 -11.20
N ALA A 63 -7.50 -6.93 -11.79
CA ALA A 63 -7.72 -6.29 -13.08
C ALA A 63 -7.41 -4.78 -13.02
N THR A 64 -7.79 -4.12 -11.93
CA THR A 64 -7.46 -2.71 -11.67
C THR A 64 -5.97 -2.53 -11.48
N LEU A 65 -5.34 -3.34 -10.62
CA LEU A 65 -3.91 -3.26 -10.34
C LEU A 65 -3.06 -3.55 -11.59
N LYS A 66 -3.48 -4.45 -12.47
CA LYS A 66 -2.81 -4.68 -13.77
C LYS A 66 -2.79 -3.43 -14.65
N ARG A 67 -3.83 -2.59 -14.61
CA ARG A 67 -3.86 -1.31 -15.35
C ARG A 67 -2.92 -0.29 -14.71
N VAL A 68 -2.98 -0.16 -13.38
CA VAL A 68 -2.09 0.73 -12.61
C VAL A 68 -0.62 0.34 -12.85
N ALA A 69 -0.32 -0.95 -12.79
CA ALA A 69 1.01 -1.51 -13.05
C ALA A 69 1.56 -1.09 -14.42
N LYS A 70 0.74 -1.18 -15.47
CA LYS A 70 1.12 -0.71 -16.81
C LYS A 70 1.36 0.79 -16.85
N ASN A 71 0.49 1.59 -16.22
CA ASN A 71 0.58 3.05 -16.22
C ASN A 71 1.84 3.56 -15.50
N TYR A 72 2.27 2.87 -14.45
CA TYR A 72 3.42 3.26 -13.63
C TYR A 72 4.65 2.37 -13.83
N ALA A 73 4.64 1.50 -14.85
CA ALA A 73 5.70 0.52 -15.14
C ALA A 73 6.13 -0.33 -13.92
N LEU A 74 5.15 -0.76 -13.11
CA LEU A 74 5.36 -1.59 -11.92
C LEU A 74 5.10 -3.06 -12.23
N GLU A 75 5.81 -3.96 -11.55
CA GLU A 75 5.54 -5.39 -11.58
C GLU A 75 4.50 -5.79 -10.53
N LEU A 76 3.58 -6.71 -10.86
CA LEU A 76 2.68 -7.28 -9.85
C LEU A 76 3.42 -8.36 -9.04
N PRO A 77 3.39 -8.29 -7.69
CA PRO A 77 3.95 -9.34 -6.85
C PRO A 77 3.26 -10.69 -7.10
N ARG A 78 4.06 -11.75 -7.28
CA ARG A 78 3.55 -13.11 -7.56
C ARG A 78 2.64 -13.66 -6.47
N HIS A 79 2.87 -13.28 -5.22
CA HIS A 79 2.05 -13.72 -4.08
C HIS A 79 0.64 -13.09 -4.08
N TRP A 80 0.36 -12.11 -4.94
CA TRP A 80 -0.98 -11.58 -5.15
C TRP A 80 -1.76 -12.34 -6.22
N LEU A 81 -1.10 -13.20 -7.00
CA LEU A 81 -1.71 -13.99 -8.06
C LEU A 81 -2.25 -15.34 -7.54
#